data_AF-A0A143XF05-F1
#
_entry.id   AF-A0A143XF05-F1
#
_cell.length_a   1.000
_cell.length_b   1.000
_cell.length_c   1.000
_cell.angle_alpha   90.00
_cell.angle_beta   90.00
_cell.angle_gamma   90.00
#
_symmetry.space_group_name_H-M   'P 1'
#
loop_
_entity.id
_entity.type
_entity.pdbx_description
1 polymer ?
#
loop_
_entity_poly.entity_id
_entity_poly.type
_entity_poly.pdbx_seq_one_letter_code
_entity_poly.pdbx_strand_id
1 'polypeptide(L)'
;MIKAIFYKEWIKMRWFCFVAALFLAGFTAYALLRVQRVITFKGAAHIWQVMLEKEVVLIDLLQYLPVLLGILTALVQFVPEMAQKRLKLTLHLPFPQRRMILLMTGTGLAALVVLYAAQTFALWAYFRAVLAPELVARILLTALPWYLAGLTLYPLTAWVCLEPTWRRRIADMLVAAGVCRIFFLSESPQAYDGMLPWLCALLLCVLFFPLLSVHRFKQGCQD
;
A
#
# COMPACT_ATOMS: atom_id res chain seq x y z
N MET A 1 -18.97 16.78 12.07
CA MET A 1 -19.05 15.92 10.86
C MET A 1 -17.77 15.13 10.61
N ILE A 2 -16.58 15.77 10.55
CA ILE A 2 -15.31 15.08 10.28
C ILE A 2 -15.04 13.89 11.22
N LYS A 3 -15.18 14.08 12.54
CA LYS A 3 -15.04 13.00 13.55
C LYS A 3 -15.96 11.81 13.31
N ALA A 4 -17.19 12.05 12.86
CA ALA A 4 -18.16 11.00 12.58
C ALA A 4 -17.78 10.19 11.33
N ILE A 5 -17.19 10.84 10.31
CA ILE A 5 -16.63 10.17 9.13
C ILE A 5 -15.48 9.26 9.56
N PHE A 6 -14.52 9.77 10.35
CA PHE A 6 -13.42 8.94 10.87
C PHE A 6 -13.91 7.73 11.66
N TYR A 7 -14.89 7.93 12.53
CA TYR A 7 -15.47 6.84 13.33
C TYR A 7 -16.18 5.79 12.46
N LYS A 8 -16.93 6.22 11.44
CA LYS A 8 -17.56 5.34 10.44
C LYS A 8 -16.51 4.49 9.71
N GLU A 9 -15.45 5.13 9.22
CA GLU A 9 -14.37 4.44 8.49
C GLU A 9 -13.60 3.46 9.39
N TRP A 10 -13.33 3.86 10.64
CA TRP A 10 -12.67 3.00 11.62
C TRP A 10 -13.47 1.74 11.94
N ILE A 11 -14.79 1.84 12.14
CA ILE A 11 -15.64 0.68 12.43
C ILE A 11 -15.56 -0.36 11.30
N LYS A 12 -15.49 0.09 10.04
CA LYS A 12 -15.36 -0.80 8.87
C LYS A 12 -14.00 -1.49 8.83
N MET A 13 -12.93 -0.74 9.11
CA MET A 13 -11.57 -1.24 8.91
C MET A 13 -10.96 -1.94 10.13
N ARG A 14 -11.45 -1.71 11.36
CA ARG A 14 -10.76 -2.16 12.60
C ARG A 14 -10.34 -3.62 12.61
N TRP A 15 -11.24 -4.55 12.30
CA TRP A 15 -10.95 -5.98 12.32
C TRP A 15 -9.98 -6.37 11.20
N PHE A 16 -10.15 -5.76 10.03
CA PHE A 16 -9.21 -5.93 8.93
C PHE A 16 -7.82 -5.40 9.30
N CYS A 17 -7.71 -4.22 9.93
CA CYS A 17 -6.43 -3.67 10.38
C CYS A 17 -5.74 -4.60 11.39
N PHE A 18 -6.48 -5.19 12.33
CA PHE A 18 -5.92 -6.17 13.27
C PHE A 18 -5.40 -7.43 12.56
N VAL A 19 -6.19 -7.99 11.65
CA VAL A 19 -5.78 -9.18 10.88
C VAL A 19 -4.59 -8.86 9.96
N ALA A 20 -4.62 -7.71 9.28
CA ALA A 20 -3.54 -7.22 8.44
C ALA A 20 -2.25 -7.03 9.25
N ALA A 21 -2.33 -6.44 10.46
CA ALA A 21 -1.19 -6.28 11.35
C ALA A 21 -0.59 -7.64 11.78
N LEU A 22 -1.44 -8.61 12.16
CA LEU A 22 -0.99 -9.95 12.52
C LEU A 22 -0.34 -10.66 11.34
N PHE A 23 -0.94 -10.58 10.16
CA PHE A 23 -0.41 -11.16 8.94
C PHE A 23 0.94 -10.54 8.55
N LEU A 24 1.04 -9.21 8.59
CA LEU A 24 2.28 -8.48 8.34
C LEU A 24 3.37 -8.84 9.34
N ALA A 25 3.03 -8.92 10.63
CA ALA A 25 3.96 -9.33 11.68
C ALA A 25 4.44 -10.78 11.50
N GLY A 26 3.55 -11.71 11.14
CA GLY A 26 3.90 -13.11 10.90
C GLY A 26 4.88 -13.29 9.73
N PHE A 27 4.61 -12.66 8.59
CA PHE A 27 5.52 -12.68 7.44
C PHE A 27 6.85 -12.00 7.73
N THR A 28 6.82 -10.89 8.46
CA THR A 28 8.04 -10.18 8.87
C THR A 28 8.87 -11.06 9.80
N ALA A 29 8.27 -11.66 10.82
CA ALA A 29 8.95 -12.57 11.73
C ALA A 29 9.55 -13.78 10.99
N TYR A 30 8.81 -14.37 10.04
CA TYR A 30 9.32 -15.47 9.23
C TYR A 30 10.52 -15.04 8.36
N ALA A 31 10.45 -13.87 7.71
CA ALA A 31 11.57 -13.33 6.94
C ALA A 31 12.81 -13.11 7.82
N LEU A 32 12.62 -12.55 9.03
CA LEU A 32 13.71 -12.35 9.99
C LEU A 32 14.31 -13.69 10.46
N LEU A 33 13.48 -14.69 10.77
CA LEU A 33 13.96 -16.03 11.14
C LEU A 33 14.72 -16.72 10.01
N ARG A 34 14.31 -16.53 8.75
CA ARG A 34 15.04 -17.02 7.57
C ARG A 34 16.43 -16.39 7.49
N VAL A 35 16.53 -15.09 7.71
CA VAL A 35 17.84 -14.40 7.73
C VAL A 35 18.68 -14.86 8.93
N GLN A 36 18.10 -14.95 10.12
CA GLN A 36 18.79 -15.43 11.32
C GLN A 36 19.39 -16.81 11.10
N ARG A 37 18.62 -17.72 10.49
CA ARG A 37 19.09 -19.06 10.15
C ARG A 37 20.33 -19.00 9.26
N VAL A 38 20.34 -18.17 8.23
CA VAL A 38 21.50 -18.02 7.33
C VAL A 38 22.72 -17.49 8.08
N ILE A 39 22.53 -16.53 8.99
CA ILE A 39 23.60 -15.99 9.85
C ILE A 39 24.21 -17.09 10.72
N THR A 40 23.37 -17.89 11.37
CA THR A 40 23.85 -18.95 12.27
C THR A 40 24.62 -20.03 11.52
N PHE A 41 24.21 -20.41 10.31
CA PHE A 41 24.86 -21.48 9.55
C PHE A 41 26.09 -21.03 8.75
N LYS A 42 26.11 -19.81 8.22
CA LYS A 42 27.16 -19.34 7.29
C LYS A 42 27.96 -18.13 7.79
N GLY A 43 27.58 -17.57 8.93
CA GLY A 43 28.15 -16.35 9.49
C GLY A 43 27.65 -15.07 8.82
N ALA A 44 27.77 -13.95 9.54
CA ALA A 44 27.34 -12.63 9.05
C ALA A 44 28.19 -12.12 7.86
N ALA A 45 29.46 -12.51 7.79
CA ALA A 45 30.36 -12.15 6.68
C ALA A 45 29.87 -12.69 5.33
N HIS A 46 29.23 -13.86 5.32
CA HIS A 46 28.64 -14.42 4.10
C HIS A 46 27.46 -13.58 3.61
N ILE A 47 26.68 -12.97 4.51
CA ILE A 47 25.57 -12.09 4.13
C ILE A 47 26.08 -10.81 3.47
N TRP A 48 27.13 -10.21 4.04
CA TRP A 48 27.79 -9.06 3.44
C TRP A 48 28.21 -9.36 2.00
N GLN A 49 28.90 -10.49 1.81
CA GLN A 49 29.37 -10.93 0.51
C GLN A 49 28.23 -11.18 -0.48
N VAL A 50 27.20 -11.93 -0.08
CA VAL A 50 26.04 -12.23 -0.94
C VAL A 50 25.26 -10.97 -1.30
N MET A 51 25.12 -10.01 -0.38
CA MET A 51 24.41 -8.78 -0.66
C MET A 51 25.17 -7.88 -1.64
N LEU A 52 26.49 -7.73 -1.49
CA LEU A 52 27.29 -6.85 -2.34
C LEU A 52 27.68 -7.50 -3.68
N GLU A 53 28.08 -8.76 -3.68
CA GLU A 53 28.59 -9.42 -4.88
C GLU A 53 27.47 -10.01 -5.75
N LYS A 54 26.38 -10.47 -5.14
CA LYS A 54 25.28 -11.16 -5.86
C LYS A 54 24.00 -10.34 -5.92
N GLU A 55 23.99 -9.14 -5.34
CA GLU A 55 22.84 -8.22 -5.33
C GLU A 55 21.52 -8.89 -4.87
N VAL A 56 21.60 -9.88 -3.98
CA VAL A 56 20.42 -10.65 -3.57
C VAL A 56 19.60 -9.85 -2.56
N VAL A 57 18.28 -9.76 -2.82
CA VAL A 57 17.31 -9.15 -1.91
C VAL A 57 16.89 -10.16 -0.84
N LEU A 58 17.30 -9.95 0.41
CA LEU A 58 17.04 -10.87 1.53
C LEU A 58 15.56 -10.95 1.96
N ILE A 59 14.79 -9.92 1.62
CA ILE A 59 13.38 -9.72 2.03
C ILE A 59 12.41 -9.86 0.86
N ASP A 60 12.82 -10.60 -0.18
CA ASP A 60 12.01 -10.99 -1.36
C ASP A 60 10.58 -11.41 -1.01
N LEU A 61 10.39 -12.19 0.05
CA LEU A 61 9.09 -12.65 0.51
C LEU A 61 8.11 -11.50 0.83
N LEU A 62 8.62 -10.35 1.25
CA LEU A 62 7.81 -9.19 1.63
C LEU A 62 7.41 -8.31 0.43
N GLN A 63 7.97 -8.57 -0.76
CA GLN A 63 7.84 -7.71 -1.94
C GLN A 63 6.38 -7.41 -2.34
N TYR A 64 5.53 -8.43 -2.41
CA TYR A 64 4.13 -8.28 -2.84
C TYR A 64 3.15 -8.03 -1.69
N LEU A 65 3.62 -8.11 -0.44
CA LEU A 65 2.76 -8.03 0.74
C LEU A 65 2.12 -6.65 0.92
N PRO A 66 2.84 -5.51 0.78
CA PRO A 66 2.23 -4.19 0.81
C PRO A 66 1.20 -3.98 -0.30
N VAL A 67 1.44 -4.53 -1.49
CA VAL A 67 0.50 -4.41 -2.62
C VAL A 67 -0.82 -5.10 -2.29
N LEU A 68 -0.75 -6.33 -1.79
CA LEU A 68 -1.91 -7.10 -1.38
C LEU A 68 -2.71 -6.36 -0.30
N LEU A 69 -2.04 -5.83 0.72
CA LEU A 69 -2.70 -5.08 1.80
C LEU A 69 -3.34 -3.78 1.30
N GLY A 70 -2.69 -3.07 0.37
CA GLY A 70 -3.24 -1.87 -0.26
C GLY A 70 -4.55 -2.14 -0.98
N ILE A 71 -4.60 -3.19 -1.81
CA ILE A 71 -5.80 -3.61 -2.54
C ILE A 71 -6.91 -4.02 -1.55
N LEU A 72 -6.59 -4.91 -0.60
CA LEU A 72 -7.58 -5.42 0.36
C LEU A 72 -8.18 -4.31 1.23
N THR A 73 -7.36 -3.34 1.67
CA THR A 73 -7.84 -2.19 2.45
C THR A 73 -8.88 -1.39 1.66
N ALA A 74 -8.61 -1.13 0.38
CA ALA A 74 -9.55 -0.41 -0.48
C ALA A 74 -10.85 -1.21 -0.69
N LEU A 75 -10.75 -2.53 -0.90
CA LEU A 75 -11.93 -3.38 -1.07
C LEU A 75 -12.81 -3.37 0.19
N VAL A 76 -12.23 -3.58 1.36
CA VAL A 76 -12.94 -3.57 2.65
C VAL A 76 -13.61 -2.22 2.89
N GLN A 77 -12.97 -1.12 2.47
CA GLN A 77 -13.47 0.22 2.71
C GLN A 77 -14.60 0.64 1.74
N PHE A 78 -14.47 0.33 0.45
CA PHE A 78 -15.32 0.88 -0.62
C PHE A 78 -16.33 -0.11 -1.21
N VAL A 79 -16.10 -1.43 -1.17
CA VAL A 79 -17.08 -2.41 -1.67
C VAL A 79 -18.40 -2.36 -0.89
N PRO A 80 -18.41 -2.32 0.45
CA PRO A 80 -19.67 -2.19 1.20
C PRO A 80 -20.41 -0.87 0.92
N GLU A 81 -19.68 0.20 0.62
CA GLU A 81 -20.28 1.51 0.31
C GLU A 81 -21.07 1.49 -1.00
N MET A 82 -20.56 0.77 -1.99
CA MET A 82 -21.21 0.59 -3.29
C MET A 82 -22.33 -0.46 -3.21
N ALA A 83 -22.08 -1.62 -2.60
CA ALA A 83 -23.04 -2.71 -2.49
C ALA A 83 -24.31 -2.30 -1.71
N GLN A 84 -24.15 -1.54 -0.64
CA GLN A 84 -25.26 -1.11 0.22
C GLN A 84 -25.85 0.25 -0.17
N LYS A 85 -25.47 0.81 -1.34
CA LYS A 85 -25.89 2.15 -1.82
C LYS A 85 -25.63 3.28 -0.82
N ARG A 86 -24.74 3.06 0.15
CA ARG A 86 -24.37 4.03 1.19
C ARG A 86 -23.60 5.21 0.61
N LEU A 87 -22.89 5.01 -0.50
CA LEU A 87 -22.25 6.12 -1.23
C LEU A 87 -23.30 7.16 -1.63
N LYS A 88 -24.44 6.76 -2.21
CA LYS A 88 -25.50 7.70 -2.60
C LYS A 88 -25.97 8.53 -1.41
N LEU A 89 -26.24 7.91 -0.26
CA LEU A 89 -26.63 8.61 0.97
C LEU A 89 -25.54 9.58 1.46
N THR A 90 -24.28 9.13 1.42
CA THR A 90 -23.14 9.93 1.86
C THR A 90 -22.98 11.19 1.00
N LEU A 91 -23.27 11.10 -0.31
CA LEU A 91 -23.23 12.24 -1.25
C LEU A 91 -24.33 13.29 -1.04
N HIS A 92 -25.43 12.96 -0.36
CA HIS A 92 -26.53 13.91 -0.10
C HIS A 92 -26.35 14.70 1.20
N LEU A 93 -25.35 14.37 2.02
CA LEU A 93 -25.06 15.12 3.24
C LEU A 93 -24.65 16.57 2.91
N PRO A 94 -25.01 17.56 3.75
CA PRO A 94 -24.62 18.96 3.57
C PRO A 94 -23.14 19.17 3.95
N PHE A 95 -22.24 18.46 3.26
CA PHE A 95 -20.80 18.51 3.44
C PHE A 95 -20.10 18.47 2.08
N PRO A 96 -19.00 19.22 1.87
CA PRO A 96 -18.30 19.25 0.59
C PRO A 96 -17.81 17.85 0.18
N GLN A 97 -18.39 17.33 -0.91
CA GLN A 97 -18.16 16.00 -1.45
C GLN A 97 -16.67 15.70 -1.70
N ARG A 98 -15.92 16.66 -2.25
CA ARG A 98 -14.47 16.52 -2.47
C ARG A 98 -13.73 16.24 -1.16
N ARG A 99 -14.02 17.00 -0.12
CA ARG A 99 -13.40 16.81 1.20
C ARG A 99 -13.83 15.49 1.82
N MET A 100 -15.07 15.06 1.60
CA MET A 100 -15.57 13.79 2.13
C MET A 100 -14.81 12.58 1.59
N ILE A 101 -14.65 12.49 0.26
CA ILE A 101 -13.94 11.38 -0.38
C ILE A 101 -12.46 11.41 -0.04
N LEU A 102 -11.85 12.61 0.03
CA LEU A 102 -10.46 12.76 0.46
C LEU A 102 -10.27 12.33 1.92
N LEU A 103 -11.22 12.65 2.81
CA LEU A 103 -11.18 12.18 4.19
C LEU A 103 -11.34 10.66 4.28
N MET A 104 -12.29 10.07 3.55
CA MET A 104 -12.46 8.61 3.49
C MET A 104 -11.19 7.94 2.94
N THR A 105 -10.71 8.37 1.78
CA THR A 105 -9.50 7.80 1.18
C THR A 105 -8.29 8.00 2.11
N GLY A 106 -8.17 9.17 2.72
CA GLY A 106 -7.11 9.50 3.67
C GLY A 106 -7.10 8.66 4.94
N THR A 107 -8.26 8.19 5.44
CA THR A 107 -8.30 7.31 6.62
C THR A 107 -7.66 5.95 6.33
N GLY A 108 -7.99 5.33 5.19
CA GLY A 108 -7.40 4.05 4.79
C GLY A 108 -5.92 4.18 4.44
N LEU A 109 -5.53 5.28 3.78
CA LEU A 109 -4.13 5.58 3.51
C LEU A 109 -3.32 5.75 4.80
N ALA A 110 -3.86 6.49 5.79
CA ALA A 110 -3.21 6.66 7.09
C ALA A 110 -3.06 5.33 7.84
N ALA A 111 -4.07 4.45 7.78
CA ALA A 111 -3.98 3.11 8.37
C ALA A 111 -2.86 2.27 7.72
N LEU A 112 -2.74 2.30 6.40
CA LEU A 112 -1.66 1.63 5.67
C LEU A 112 -0.28 2.19 6.03
N VAL A 113 -0.14 3.52 6.10
CA VAL A 113 1.11 4.18 6.50
C VAL A 113 1.54 3.73 7.89
N VAL A 114 0.60 3.63 8.85
CA VAL A 114 0.91 3.14 10.20
C VAL A 114 1.39 1.68 10.18
N LEU A 115 0.72 0.81 9.42
CA LEU A 115 1.12 -0.59 9.29
C LEU A 115 2.51 -0.74 8.67
N TYR A 116 2.78 -0.03 7.57
CA TYR A 116 4.06 -0.08 6.86
C TYR A 116 5.19 0.56 7.68
N ALA A 117 4.90 1.63 8.42
CA ALA A 117 5.86 2.24 9.34
C ALA A 117 6.24 1.26 10.46
N ALA A 118 5.26 0.56 11.05
CA ALA A 118 5.52 -0.46 12.07
C ALA A 118 6.38 -1.61 11.53
N GLN A 119 6.10 -2.09 10.32
CA GLN A 119 6.93 -3.13 9.68
C GLN A 119 8.34 -2.65 9.38
N THR A 120 8.47 -1.44 8.80
CA THR A 120 9.77 -0.83 8.50
C THR A 120 10.60 -0.66 9.77
N PHE A 121 9.96 -0.22 10.87
CA PHE A 121 10.61 -0.09 12.16
C PHE A 121 11.08 -1.44 12.72
N ALA A 122 10.26 -2.49 12.61
CA ALA A 122 10.63 -3.84 13.04
C ALA A 122 11.84 -4.39 12.26
N LEU A 123 11.85 -4.20 10.92
CA LEU A 123 12.98 -4.58 10.08
C LEU A 123 14.24 -3.79 10.45
N TRP A 124 14.12 -2.47 10.62
CA TRP A 124 15.23 -1.60 11.01
C TRP A 124 15.82 -2.01 12.37
N ALA A 125 14.97 -2.25 13.37
CA ALA A 125 15.41 -2.61 14.73
C ALA A 125 16.20 -3.92 14.73
N TYR A 126 15.72 -4.92 13.99
CA TYR A 126 16.41 -6.20 13.85
C TYR A 126 17.73 -6.08 13.07
N PHE A 127 17.68 -5.52 11.86
CA PHE A 127 18.86 -5.47 11.00
C PHE A 127 19.96 -4.57 11.57
N ARG A 128 19.60 -3.49 12.28
CA ARG A 128 20.58 -2.63 12.97
C ARG A 128 21.33 -3.35 14.09
N ALA A 129 20.73 -4.37 14.72
CA ALA A 129 21.40 -5.15 15.75
C ALA A 129 22.41 -6.16 15.18
N VAL A 130 22.31 -6.47 13.88
CA VAL A 130 23.01 -7.60 13.25
C VAL A 130 23.98 -7.16 12.15
N LEU A 131 23.64 -6.12 11.40
CA LEU A 131 24.34 -5.65 10.21
C LEU A 131 24.85 -4.21 10.38
N ALA A 132 25.87 -3.86 9.60
CA ALA A 132 26.37 -2.50 9.49
C ALA A 132 25.29 -1.55 8.93
N PRO A 133 25.27 -0.27 9.35
CA PRO A 133 24.21 0.67 9.02
C PRO A 133 24.01 0.89 7.51
N GLU A 134 25.07 0.75 6.70
CA GLU A 134 25.03 0.89 5.23
C GLU A 134 24.18 -0.22 4.59
N LEU A 135 24.31 -1.46 5.07
CA LEU A 135 23.50 -2.58 4.60
C LEU A 135 22.04 -2.43 5.01
N VAL A 136 21.80 -1.93 6.23
CA VAL A 136 20.43 -1.66 6.71
C VAL A 136 19.76 -0.63 5.79
N ALA A 137 20.47 0.46 5.47
CA ALA A 137 19.96 1.47 4.54
C ALA A 137 19.64 0.87 3.16
N ARG A 138 20.53 0.02 2.62
CA ARG A 138 20.31 -0.66 1.33
C ARG A 138 19.06 -1.56 1.35
N ILE A 139 18.84 -2.32 2.42
CA ILE A 139 17.64 -3.17 2.58
C ILE A 139 16.37 -2.30 2.63
N LEU A 140 16.38 -1.23 3.43
CA LEU A 140 15.22 -0.36 3.60
C LEU A 140 14.89 0.42 2.32
N LEU A 141 15.90 0.92 1.61
CA LEU A 141 15.72 1.59 0.31
C LEU A 141 15.16 0.64 -0.74
N THR A 142 15.57 -0.63 -0.73
CA THR A 142 15.02 -1.65 -1.63
C THR A 142 13.55 -1.96 -1.32
N ALA A 143 13.13 -1.89 -0.05
CA ALA A 143 11.73 -2.10 0.35
C ALA A 143 10.82 -0.90 0.08
N LEU A 144 11.38 0.31 -0.04
CA LEU A 144 10.65 1.56 -0.14
C LEU A 144 9.68 1.62 -1.35
N PRO A 145 10.11 1.21 -2.56
CA PRO A 145 9.21 1.11 -3.72
C PRO A 145 8.03 0.16 -3.50
N TRP A 146 8.21 -0.92 -2.72
CA TRP A 146 7.14 -1.88 -2.45
C TRP A 146 6.05 -1.27 -1.56
N TYR A 147 6.45 -0.50 -0.54
CA TYR A 147 5.50 0.25 0.28
C TYR A 147 4.77 1.33 -0.53
N LEU A 148 5.50 2.06 -1.40
CA LEU A 148 4.89 3.02 -2.31
C LEU A 148 3.91 2.35 -3.29
N ALA A 149 4.22 1.15 -3.78
CA ALA A 149 3.30 0.36 -4.59
C ALA A 149 2.00 0.06 -3.82
N GLY A 150 2.11 -0.41 -2.57
CA GLY A 150 0.93 -0.64 -1.72
C GLY A 150 0.10 0.62 -1.48
N LEU A 151 0.75 1.75 -1.20
CA LEU A 151 0.09 3.03 -0.98
C LEU A 151 -0.57 3.59 -2.25
N THR A 152 -0.03 3.31 -3.44
CA THR A 152 -0.56 3.78 -4.73
C THR A 152 -1.67 2.89 -5.27
N LEU A 153 -1.60 1.57 -5.04
CA LEU A 153 -2.68 0.67 -5.43
C LEU A 153 -3.95 0.82 -4.59
N TYR A 154 -3.83 1.28 -3.35
CA TYR A 154 -5.00 1.59 -2.51
C TYR A 154 -5.95 2.62 -3.17
N PRO A 155 -5.53 3.84 -3.55
CA PRO A 155 -6.40 4.80 -4.22
C PRO A 155 -6.79 4.37 -5.65
N LEU A 156 -5.95 3.61 -6.38
CA LEU A 156 -6.34 3.02 -7.67
C LEU A 156 -7.47 2.01 -7.51
N THR A 157 -7.40 1.16 -6.50
CA THR A 157 -8.45 0.18 -6.21
C THR A 157 -9.73 0.89 -5.76
N ALA A 158 -9.59 1.96 -4.96
CA ALA A 158 -10.73 2.81 -4.61
C ALA A 158 -11.38 3.44 -5.85
N TRP A 159 -10.58 3.93 -6.79
CA TRP A 159 -11.03 4.47 -8.07
C TRP A 159 -11.85 3.44 -8.88
N VAL A 160 -11.30 2.24 -9.06
CA VAL A 160 -11.98 1.11 -9.73
C VAL A 160 -13.28 0.72 -9.03
N CYS A 161 -13.29 0.67 -7.69
CA CYS A 161 -14.47 0.30 -6.91
C CYS A 161 -15.61 1.31 -7.02
N LEU A 162 -15.27 2.60 -7.07
CA LEU A 162 -16.23 3.70 -7.09
C LEU A 162 -16.79 3.96 -8.50
N GLU A 163 -16.15 3.48 -9.56
CA GLU A 163 -16.64 3.66 -10.93
C GLU A 163 -17.98 2.91 -11.12
N PRO A 164 -19.05 3.60 -11.58
CA PRO A 164 -20.36 2.99 -11.73
C PRO A 164 -20.48 2.08 -12.97
N THR A 165 -19.74 2.37 -14.04
CA THR A 165 -19.89 1.68 -15.34
C THR A 165 -18.91 0.53 -15.47
N TRP A 166 -19.38 -0.62 -15.95
CA TRP A 166 -18.55 -1.83 -16.06
C TRP A 166 -17.43 -1.70 -17.10
N ARG A 167 -17.72 -1.08 -18.25
CA ARG A 167 -16.73 -0.87 -19.32
C ARG A 167 -15.55 -0.03 -18.84
N ARG A 168 -15.80 1.04 -18.09
CA ARG A 168 -14.75 1.90 -17.54
C ARG A 168 -14.04 1.24 -16.37
N ARG A 169 -14.74 0.48 -15.54
CA ARG A 169 -14.10 -0.32 -14.48
C ARG A 169 -13.02 -1.25 -15.05
N ILE A 170 -13.27 -1.88 -16.21
CA ILE A 170 -12.25 -2.69 -16.90
C ILE A 170 -11.07 -1.81 -17.37
N ALA A 171 -11.34 -0.66 -17.97
CA ALA A 171 -10.28 0.26 -18.38
C ALA A 171 -9.43 0.75 -17.19
N ASP A 172 -10.09 1.12 -16.08
CA ASP A 172 -9.43 1.58 -14.86
C ASP A 172 -8.61 0.46 -14.21
N MET A 173 -9.06 -0.80 -14.29
CA MET A 173 -8.28 -1.97 -13.87
C MET A 173 -7.03 -2.16 -14.74
N LEU A 174 -7.12 -1.98 -16.06
CA LEU A 174 -5.97 -2.05 -16.97
C LEU A 174 -4.96 -0.94 -16.66
N VAL A 175 -5.43 0.28 -16.41
CA VAL A 175 -4.58 1.40 -15.98
C VAL A 175 -3.91 1.09 -14.64
N ALA A 176 -4.67 0.57 -13.66
CA ALA A 176 -4.13 0.22 -12.36
C ALA A 176 -3.07 -0.90 -12.45
N ALA A 177 -3.28 -1.90 -13.31
CA ALA A 177 -2.30 -2.95 -13.58
C ALA A 177 -1.03 -2.40 -14.25
N GLY A 178 -1.19 -1.49 -15.22
CA GLY A 178 -0.07 -0.79 -15.87
C GLY A 178 0.76 0.03 -14.87
N VAL A 179 0.09 0.77 -13.98
CA VAL A 179 0.77 1.55 -12.92
C VAL A 179 1.46 0.62 -11.92
N CYS A 180 0.83 -0.49 -11.53
CA CYS A 180 1.45 -1.49 -10.65
C CYS A 180 2.76 -2.02 -11.25
N ARG A 181 2.79 -2.29 -12.56
CA ARG A 181 3.99 -2.79 -13.26
C ARG A 181 5.20 -1.87 -13.12
N ILE A 182 5.00 -0.54 -13.02
CA ILE A 182 6.06 0.47 -12.88
C ILE A 182 6.87 0.25 -11.59
N PHE A 183 6.23 -0.21 -10.52
CA PHE A 183 6.89 -0.46 -9.23
C PHE A 183 7.71 -1.76 -9.20
N PHE A 184 7.58 -2.62 -10.21
CA PHE A 184 8.21 -3.95 -10.29
C PHE A 184 8.96 -4.16 -11.61
N LEU A 185 9.45 -3.09 -12.25
CA LEU A 185 10.26 -3.10 -13.47
C LEU A 185 11.61 -3.82 -13.31
N SER A 186 12.35 -3.50 -12.27
CA SER A 186 13.61 -4.15 -11.91
C SER A 186 13.51 -4.87 -10.56
N GLU A 187 14.22 -6.00 -10.47
CA GLU A 187 14.43 -6.77 -9.23
C GLU A 187 15.77 -6.42 -8.56
N SER A 188 16.60 -5.57 -9.17
CA SER A 188 17.88 -5.18 -8.60
C SER A 188 17.71 -4.29 -7.35
N PRO A 189 18.52 -4.49 -6.29
CA PRO A 189 18.51 -3.63 -5.11
C PRO A 189 18.81 -2.18 -5.50
N GLN A 190 18.14 -1.22 -4.85
CA GLN A 190 18.33 0.24 -5.07
C GLN A 190 18.08 0.75 -6.50
N ALA A 191 17.49 -0.05 -7.38
CA ALA A 191 17.21 0.36 -8.77
C ALA A 191 16.34 1.62 -8.88
N TYR A 192 15.54 1.91 -7.85
CA TYR A 192 14.53 2.96 -7.87
C TYR A 192 14.95 4.23 -7.14
N ASP A 193 16.16 4.33 -6.59
CA ASP A 193 16.58 5.47 -5.77
C ASP A 193 16.40 6.81 -6.51
N GLY A 194 16.75 6.86 -7.80
CA GLY A 194 16.52 8.04 -8.66
C GLY A 194 15.05 8.25 -9.08
N MET A 195 14.21 7.21 -8.99
CA MET A 195 12.80 7.23 -9.39
C MET A 195 11.84 7.48 -8.22
N LEU A 196 12.30 7.38 -6.97
CA LEU A 196 11.51 7.65 -5.77
C LEU A 196 10.70 8.96 -5.80
N PRO A 197 11.25 10.14 -6.15
CA PRO A 197 10.47 11.37 -6.18
C PRO A 197 9.33 11.31 -7.21
N TRP A 198 9.55 10.64 -8.36
CA TRP A 198 8.54 10.44 -9.38
C TRP A 198 7.43 9.48 -8.93
N LEU A 199 7.79 8.42 -8.19
CA LEU A 199 6.81 7.50 -7.59
C LEU A 199 5.95 8.20 -6.53
N CYS A 200 6.54 9.07 -5.72
CA CYS A 200 5.81 9.90 -4.76
C CYS A 200 4.88 10.90 -5.46
N ALA A 201 5.34 11.54 -6.54
CA ALA A 201 4.50 12.42 -7.34
C ALA A 201 3.31 11.64 -7.95
N LEU A 202 3.55 10.43 -8.44
CA LEU A 202 2.50 9.55 -8.95
C LEU A 202 1.46 9.21 -7.88
N LEU A 203 1.89 8.87 -6.65
CA LEU A 203 0.98 8.67 -5.52
C LEU A 203 0.09 9.89 -5.30
N LEU A 204 0.67 11.09 -5.24
CA LEU A 204 -0.07 12.33 -5.04
C LEU A 204 -1.09 12.58 -6.15
N CYS A 205 -0.74 12.32 -7.41
CA CYS A 205 -1.67 12.45 -8.54
C CYS A 205 -2.83 11.45 -8.44
N VAL A 206 -2.53 10.20 -8.11
CA VAL A 206 -3.52 9.11 -8.05
C VAL A 206 -4.53 9.31 -6.91
N LEU A 207 -4.17 9.99 -5.82
CA LEU A 207 -5.10 10.31 -4.73
C LEU A 207 -6.35 11.10 -5.20
N PHE A 208 -6.26 11.81 -6.32
CA PHE A 208 -7.39 12.56 -6.87
C PHE A 208 -8.29 11.72 -7.80
N PHE A 209 -7.87 10.52 -8.22
CA PHE A 209 -8.63 9.70 -9.18
C PHE A 209 -10.01 9.26 -8.63
N PRO A 210 -10.15 8.83 -7.36
CA PRO A 210 -11.47 8.54 -6.77
C PRO A 210 -12.48 9.70 -6.88
N LEU A 211 -12.02 10.96 -6.92
CA LEU A 211 -12.90 12.11 -7.07
C LEU A 211 -13.53 12.17 -8.46
N LEU A 212 -12.83 11.71 -9.50
CA LEU A 212 -13.33 11.69 -10.88
C LEU A 212 -14.49 10.71 -11.01
N SER A 213 -14.34 9.49 -10.48
CA SER A 213 -15.42 8.49 -10.48
C SER A 213 -16.64 8.97 -9.73
N VAL A 214 -16.45 9.59 -8.58
CA VAL A 214 -17.57 10.08 -7.78
C VAL A 214 -18.27 11.29 -8.43
N HIS A 215 -17.54 12.12 -9.18
CA HIS A 215 -18.14 13.17 -9.99
C HIS A 215 -19.06 12.58 -11.09
N ARG A 216 -18.60 11.53 -11.79
CA ARG A 216 -19.40 10.80 -12.79
C ARG A 216 -20.60 10.07 -12.17
N PHE A 217 -20.40 9.45 -11.01
CA PHE A 217 -21.48 8.81 -10.25
C PHE A 217 -22.62 9.77 -9.94
N LYS A 218 -22.30 11.04 -9.64
CA LYS A 218 -23.29 12.09 -9.41
C LYS A 218 -24.02 12.51 -10.69
N GLN A 219 -23.32 12.58 -11.82
CA GLN A 219 -23.90 12.96 -13.10
C GLN A 219 -24.88 11.91 -13.66
N GLY A 220 -24.94 10.72 -13.05
CA GLY A 220 -25.86 9.68 -13.48
C GLY A 220 -25.45 8.99 -14.78
N CYS A 221 -24.21 9.14 -15.23
CA CYS A 221 -23.63 8.35 -16.33
C CYS A 221 -23.48 6.88 -15.91
N GLN A 222 -24.60 6.14 -15.88
CA GLN A 222 -24.67 4.72 -15.54
C GLN A 222 -24.80 3.81 -16.78
N ASP A 223 -24.63 4.38 -17.98
CA ASP A 223 -24.71 3.67 -19.27
C ASP A 223 -23.63 2.59 -19.47
#